data_AF-A0A947A434-F1
#
_entry.id   AF-A0A947A434-F1
#
_cell.length_a   1.000
_cell.length_b   1.000
_cell.length_c   1.000
_cell.angle_alpha   90.00
_cell.angle_beta   90.00
_cell.angle_gamma   90.00
#
_symmetry.space_group_name_H-M   'P 1'
#
loop_
_entity.id
_entity.type
_entity.pdbx_description
1 polymer ?
#
loop_
_entity_poly.entity_id
_entity_poly.type
_entity_poly.pdbx_seq_one_letter_code
_entity_poly.pdbx_strand_id
1 'polypeptide(L)' 'MLKINLKPGENIDRALKRYKRKVRNVKQMDQIRERKQYTKPSKKRREQIKKAKFRQEYLNRLENE' A
#
# COMPACT_ATOMS: atom_id res chain seq x y z
N MET A 1 -17.27 4.06 -0.63
CA MET A 1 -17.44 2.81 -1.39
C MET A 1 -16.67 2.89 -2.69
N LEU A 2 -15.84 1.89 -3.01
CA LEU A 2 -15.10 1.89 -4.27
C LEU A 2 -16.08 1.58 -5.41
N LYS A 3 -16.20 2.51 -6.37
CA LYS A 3 -16.96 2.32 -7.60
C LYS A 3 -16.06 2.45 -8.83
N ILE A 4 -16.42 1.75 -9.89
CA ILE A 4 -15.84 1.90 -11.22
C ILE A 4 -16.98 2.17 -12.21
N ASN A 5 -16.79 3.11 -13.12
CA ASN A 5 -17.75 3.33 -14.20
C ASN A 5 -17.37 2.36 -15.35
N LEU A 6 -18.37 1.71 -15.94
CA LEU A 6 -18.21 0.93 -17.16
C LEU A 6 -18.46 1.85 -18.36
N LYS A 7 -17.61 1.77 -19.38
CA LYS A 7 -17.87 2.44 -20.66
C LYS A 7 -18.68 1.52 -21.58
N PRO A 8 -19.54 2.06 -22.46
CA PRO A 8 -20.26 1.24 -23.45
C PRO A 8 -19.25 0.50 -24.34
N GLY A 9 -19.46 -0.81 -24.54
CA GLY A 9 -18.56 -1.69 -25.29
C GLY A 9 -17.32 -2.20 -24.52
N GLU A 10 -17.17 -1.86 -23.23
CA GLU A 10 -16.07 -2.40 -22.42
C GLU A 10 -16.38 -3.81 -21.91
N ASN A 11 -15.44 -4.76 -22.13
CA ASN A 11 -15.55 -6.11 -21.59
C ASN A 11 -15.54 -6.08 -20.04
N ILE A 12 -16.49 -6.80 -19.43
CA ILE A 12 -16.69 -6.95 -17.99
C ILE A 12 -15.38 -7.38 -17.28
N ASP A 13 -14.58 -8.25 -17.89
CA ASP A 13 -13.32 -8.72 -17.27
C ASP A 13 -12.31 -7.59 -17.07
N ARG A 14 -12.26 -6.64 -18.02
CA ARG A 14 -11.40 -5.46 -17.93
C ARG A 14 -11.87 -4.53 -16.81
N ALA A 15 -13.18 -4.36 -16.67
CA ALA A 15 -13.78 -3.61 -15.57
C ALA A 15 -13.44 -4.27 -14.21
N LEU A 16 -13.62 -5.57 -14.07
CA LEU A 16 -13.27 -6.32 -12.85
C LEU A 16 -11.77 -6.20 -12.49
N LYS A 17 -10.87 -6.29 -13.49
CA LYS A 17 -9.43 -6.12 -13.28
C LYS A 17 -9.10 -4.71 -12.78
N ARG A 18 -9.73 -3.67 -13.33
CA ARG A 18 -9.59 -2.28 -12.87
C ARG A 18 -10.09 -2.12 -11.44
N TYR A 19 -11.23 -2.71 -11.10
CA TYR A 19 -11.75 -2.70 -9.73
C TYR A 19 -10.78 -3.36 -8.75
N LYS A 20 -10.31 -4.58 -9.05
CA LYS A 20 -9.32 -5.30 -8.23
C LYS A 20 -8.04 -4.48 -8.03
N ARG A 21 -7.54 -3.83 -9.08
CA ARG A 21 -6.38 -2.92 -8.99
C ARG A 21 -6.68 -1.70 -8.11
N LYS A 22 -7.87 -1.11 -8.22
CA LYS A 22 -8.30 0.03 -7.39
C LYS A 22 -8.36 -0.34 -5.91
N VAL A 23 -8.92 -1.50 -5.56
CA VAL A 23 -8.96 -2.02 -4.19
C VAL A 23 -7.55 -2.22 -3.63
N ARG A 24 -6.65 -2.82 -4.43
CA ARG A 24 -5.25 -3.04 -4.04
C ARG A 24 -4.49 -1.72 -3.84
N ASN A 25 -4.65 -0.76 -4.75
CA ASN A 25 -3.97 0.53 -4.68
C ASN A 25 -4.38 1.34 -3.44
N VAL A 26 -5.66 1.26 -3.05
CA VAL A 26 -6.17 1.91 -1.84
C VAL A 26 -5.71 1.20 -0.56
N LYS A 27 -5.14 -0.02 -0.68
CA LYS A 27 -4.65 -0.83 0.45
C LYS A 27 -5.70 -1.04 1.53
N GLN A 28 -6.97 -1.19 1.13
CA GLN A 28 -8.10 -1.29 2.04
C GLN A 28 -7.92 -2.45 3.04
N MET A 29 -7.47 -3.61 2.57
CA MET A 29 -7.24 -4.77 3.44
C MET A 29 -6.10 -4.55 4.44
N ASP A 30 -5.03 -3.86 4.02
CA ASP A 30 -3.90 -3.56 4.91
C ASP A 30 -4.33 -2.59 6.01
N GLN A 31 -5.10 -1.55 5.66
CA GLN A 31 -5.64 -0.60 6.64
C GLN A 31 -6.60 -1.27 7.62
N ILE A 32 -7.48 -2.15 7.15
CA ILE A 32 -8.37 -2.91 8.03
C ILE A 32 -7.55 -3.76 9.00
N ARG A 33 -6.53 -4.48 8.51
CA ARG A 33 -5.65 -5.30 9.35
C ARG A 33 -4.85 -4.47 10.35
N GLU A 34 -4.27 -3.34 9.94
CA GLU A 34 -3.52 -2.43 10.84
C GLU A 34 -4.42 -1.90 11.96
N ARG A 35 -5.67 -1.58 11.64
CA ARG A 35 -6.65 -1.03 12.60
C ARG A 35 -7.29 -2.08 13.51
N LYS A 36 -7.09 -3.39 13.27
CA LYS A 36 -7.64 -4.43 14.15
C LYS A 36 -7.08 -4.36 15.56
N GLN A 37 -5.87 -3.84 15.73
CA GLN A 37 -5.18 -3.78 17.03
C GLN A 37 -4.66 -2.36 17.28
N TYR A 38 -4.74 -1.92 18.54
CA TYR A 38 -4.16 -0.64 18.93
C TYR A 38 -2.63 -0.73 18.97
N THR A 39 -1.96 0.13 18.21
CA THR A 39 -0.51 0.28 18.21
C THR A 39 -0.13 1.61 18.85
N LYS A 40 0.62 1.58 19.96
CA LYS A 40 1.10 2.79 20.63
C LYS A 40 1.91 3.67 19.65
N PRO A 41 1.77 5.00 19.70
CA PRO A 41 2.46 5.91 18.77
C PRO A 41 3.99 5.78 18.84
N SER A 42 4.53 5.53 20.04
CA SER A 42 5.97 5.28 20.24
C SER A 42 6.47 4.04 19.50
N LYS A 43 5.69 2.94 19.49
CA LYS A 43 6.03 1.72 18.75
C LYS A 43 6.00 1.97 17.24
N LYS A 44 4.96 2.65 16.75
CA LYS A 44 4.84 3.04 15.33
C LYS A 44 6.02 3.90 14.86
N ARG A 45 6.42 4.91 15.64
CA ARG A 45 7.58 5.76 15.34
C ARG A 45 8.88 4.97 15.31
N ARG A 46 9.08 4.03 16.24
CA ARG A 46 10.27 3.17 16.30
C ARG A 46 10.42 2.31 15.04
N GLU A 47 9.33 1.71 14.56
CA GLU A 47 9.33 0.89 13.34
C GLU A 47 9.62 1.74 12.09
N GLN A 48 9.09 2.96 12.02
CA GLN A 48 9.38 3.90 10.93
C GLN A 48 10.86 4.26 10.85
N ILE A 49 11.48 4.62 11.98
CA ILE A 49 12.91 4.97 12.03
C ILE A 49 13.79 3.78 11.63
N LYS A 50 13.49 2.58 12.14
CA LYS A 50 14.22 1.36 11.76
C LYS A 50 14.20 1.13 10.25
N LYS A 51 13.01 1.26 9.63
CA LYS A 51 12.85 1.12 8.19
C LYS A 51 13.60 2.19 7.40
N ALA A 52 13.61 3.43 7.90
CA ALA A 52 14.35 4.53 7.28
C ALA A 52 15.87 4.28 7.30
N LYS A 53 16.42 3.86 8.45
CA LYS A 53 17.84 3.52 8.59
C LYS A 53 18.26 2.43 7.60
N PHE A 54 17.49 1.35 7.52
CA PHE A 54 17.74 0.27 6.56
C PHE A 54 17.76 0.76 5.10
N ARG A 55 16.80 1.63 4.73
CA ARG A 55 16.75 2.20 3.38
C ARG A 55 17.95 3.11 3.10
N GLN A 56 18.36 3.92 4.07
CA GLN A 56 19.52 4.80 3.93
C GLN A 56 20.80 3.98 3.75
N GLU A 57 21.01 2.95 4.57
CA GLU A 57 22.16 2.05 4.46
C GLU A 57 22.21 1.37 3.10
N TYR A 58 21.06 0.94 2.56
CA TYR A 58 20.97 0.35 1.22
C TYR A 58 21.34 1.35 0.12
N LEU A 59 20.86 2.60 0.19
CA LEU A 59 21.19 3.64 -0.79
C LEU A 59 22.67 4.02 -0.75
N ASN A 60 23.23 4.21 0.46
CA ASN A 60 24.65 4.50 0.61
C ASN A 60 25.52 3.38 0.05
N ARG A 61 25.08 2.11 0.16
CA ARG A 61 25.82 0.99 -0.44
C ARG A 61 25.86 1.09 -1.96
N LEU A 62 24.73 1.41 -2.59
CA LEU A 62 24.64 1.58 -4.04
C LEU A 62 25.44 2.78 -4.55
N GLU A 63 25.60 3.84 -3.75
CA GLU A 63 26.40 5.02 -4.12
C GLU A 63 27.92 4.78 -4.00
N ASN A 64 28.33 3.82 -3.17
CA ASN A 64 29.75 3.46 -2.97
C ASN A 64 30.23 2.33 -3.89
N GLU A 65 29.33 1.74 -4.69
CA GLU A 65 29.62 0.78 -5.77
C GLU A 65 29.71 1.50 -7.11
#